data_AF-A0A2W6UI29-F1
#
_entry.id   AF-A0A2W6UI29-F1
#
_cell.length_a   1.000
_cell.length_b   1.000
_cell.length_c   1.000
_cell.angle_alpha   90.00
_cell.angle_beta   90.00
_cell.angle_gamma   90.00
#
_symmetry.space_group_name_H-M   'P 1'
#
loop_
_entity.id
_entity.type
_entity.pdbx_description
1 polymer ?
#
loop_
_entity_poly.entity_id
_entity_poly.type
_entity_poly.pdbx_seq_one_letter_code
_entity_poly.pdbx_strand_id
1 'polypeptide(L)'
;PDAEVARVVTLVVEHAVNRPTESLMVVTASTRHAERVRAAVAAAFSGRADVADFVGRDTAEPFAVLGLEESVAESRDRVVFSLGFGLTKHGRVLSDFGDLSGDDGERLLRVGMTRARRSMVIVSSIRPSAFDEGRLASGASRLMTILGGIAARGREARLEDLADPLTLSLARHLRARGVAVDVDYRGQLPIVAQYKGKAMVAESDADTAHDTLRETLRLRPQVLRRLGWHYIRVHAFDLYSDPAGVAERIAAILGVPPEGGAVDTVTQPIDVLD
;
A
#
# COMPACT_ATOMS: atom_id res chain seq x y z
N PRO A 1 -16.40 6.91 -11.73
CA PRO A 1 -15.28 6.54 -10.82
C PRO A 1 -15.17 5.00 -10.71
N ASP A 2 -15.29 4.30 -11.84
CA ASP A 2 -15.39 2.83 -11.86
C ASP A 2 -14.03 2.18 -11.58
N ALA A 3 -12.97 2.80 -12.10
CA ALA A 3 -11.60 2.47 -11.75
C ALA A 3 -11.33 2.56 -10.24
N GLU A 4 -11.99 3.50 -9.54
CA GLU A 4 -11.86 3.64 -8.09
C GLU A 4 -12.49 2.44 -7.36
N VAL A 5 -13.70 2.05 -7.77
CA VAL A 5 -14.38 0.86 -7.24
C VAL A 5 -13.53 -0.40 -7.47
N ALA A 6 -13.03 -0.59 -8.70
CA ALA A 6 -12.18 -1.74 -9.03
C ALA A 6 -10.90 -1.78 -8.20
N ARG A 7 -10.25 -0.63 -7.96
CA ARG A 7 -9.06 -0.55 -7.11
C ARG A 7 -9.38 -0.85 -5.65
N VAL A 8 -10.50 -0.35 -5.13
CA VAL A 8 -10.95 -0.66 -3.76
C VAL A 8 -11.21 -2.15 -3.61
N VAL A 9 -11.92 -2.78 -4.55
CA VAL A 9 -12.15 -4.25 -4.54
C VAL A 9 -10.83 -5.00 -4.52
N THR A 10 -9.86 -4.60 -5.34
CA THR A 10 -8.53 -5.21 -5.37
C THR A 10 -7.85 -5.13 -4.00
N LEU A 11 -7.85 -3.95 -3.37
CA LEU A 11 -7.25 -3.73 -2.05
C LEU A 11 -7.94 -4.54 -0.94
N VAL A 12 -9.27 -4.64 -1.01
CA VAL A 12 -10.06 -5.41 -0.04
C VAL A 12 -9.76 -6.91 -0.17
N VAL A 13 -9.68 -7.44 -1.39
CA VAL A 13 -9.27 -8.83 -1.66
C VAL A 13 -7.83 -9.07 -1.18
N GLU A 14 -6.89 -8.18 -1.53
CA GLU A 14 -5.48 -8.30 -1.11
C GLU A 14 -5.36 -8.31 0.41
N HIS A 15 -6.16 -7.50 1.12
CA HIS A 15 -6.21 -7.49 2.57
C HIS A 15 -6.77 -8.80 3.13
N ALA A 16 -7.90 -9.26 2.61
CA ALA A 16 -8.53 -10.51 3.06
C ALA A 16 -7.57 -11.71 2.96
N VAL A 17 -6.78 -11.78 1.88
CA VAL A 17 -5.80 -12.87 1.67
C VAL A 17 -4.54 -12.68 2.52
N ASN A 18 -3.95 -11.49 2.54
CA ASN A 18 -2.63 -11.29 3.12
C ASN A 18 -2.66 -10.92 4.62
N ARG A 19 -3.78 -10.40 5.12
CA ARG A 19 -3.94 -9.87 6.49
C ARG A 19 -5.32 -10.21 7.08
N PRO A 20 -5.80 -11.47 7.03
CA PRO A 20 -7.14 -11.85 7.47
C PRO A 20 -7.43 -11.60 8.96
N THR A 21 -6.39 -11.44 9.78
CA THR A 21 -6.52 -11.18 11.22
C THR A 21 -6.64 -9.71 11.58
N GLU A 22 -6.32 -8.80 10.66
CA GLU A 22 -6.45 -7.36 10.88
C GLU A 22 -7.83 -6.88 10.39
N SER A 23 -8.48 -6.02 11.18
CA SER A 23 -9.80 -5.51 10.81
C SER A 23 -9.70 -4.44 9.71
N LEU A 24 -10.67 -4.42 8.79
CA LEU A 24 -10.69 -3.51 7.64
C LEU A 24 -12.07 -2.88 7.50
N MET A 25 -12.09 -1.60 7.11
CA MET A 25 -13.29 -0.98 6.54
C MET A 25 -12.94 -0.15 5.31
N VAL A 26 -13.94 0.06 4.47
CA VAL A 26 -13.90 1.10 3.43
C VAL A 26 -14.76 2.27 3.89
N VAL A 27 -14.20 3.47 3.85
CA VAL A 27 -14.94 4.72 4.10
C VAL A 27 -15.06 5.47 2.78
N THR A 28 -16.22 6.04 2.51
CA THR A 28 -16.42 6.85 1.31
C THR A 28 -17.01 8.21 1.64
N ALA A 29 -16.72 9.22 0.80
CA ALA A 29 -17.31 10.56 0.94
C ALA A 29 -18.70 10.70 0.29
N SER A 30 -19.24 9.61 -0.28
CA SER A 30 -20.55 9.60 -0.94
C SER A 30 -21.29 8.31 -0.63
N THR A 31 -22.49 8.41 -0.06
CA THR A 31 -23.37 7.26 0.22
C THR A 31 -23.63 6.39 -1.02
N ARG A 32 -23.90 7.02 -2.17
CA ARG A 32 -24.05 6.32 -3.45
C ARG A 32 -22.79 5.56 -3.85
N HIS A 33 -21.60 6.10 -3.58
CA HIS A 33 -20.35 5.39 -3.86
C HIS A 33 -20.12 4.24 -2.87
N ALA A 34 -20.47 4.41 -1.59
CA ALA A 34 -20.45 3.34 -0.59
C ALA A 34 -21.28 2.13 -1.05
N GLU A 35 -22.50 2.34 -1.53
CA GLU A 35 -23.38 1.28 -2.04
C GLU A 35 -22.76 0.54 -3.22
N ARG A 36 -22.18 1.28 -4.17
CA ARG A 36 -21.51 0.69 -5.34
C ARG A 36 -20.30 -0.15 -4.94
N VAL A 37 -19.49 0.34 -4.01
CA VAL A 37 -18.35 -0.41 -3.48
C VAL A 37 -18.83 -1.67 -2.75
N ARG A 38 -19.86 -1.55 -1.91
CA ARG A 38 -20.44 -2.68 -1.16
C ARG A 38 -20.92 -3.79 -2.12
N ALA A 39 -21.67 -3.40 -3.16
CA ALA A 39 -22.12 -4.34 -4.18
C ALA A 39 -20.96 -5.00 -4.94
N ALA A 40 -19.95 -4.23 -5.33
CA ALA A 40 -18.79 -4.75 -6.06
C ALA A 40 -17.93 -5.69 -5.21
N VAL A 41 -17.72 -5.39 -3.93
CA VAL A 41 -17.00 -6.27 -3.00
C VAL A 41 -17.79 -7.56 -2.77
N ALA A 42 -19.11 -7.47 -2.54
CA ALA A 42 -19.95 -8.65 -2.37
C ALA A 42 -19.89 -9.57 -3.60
N ALA A 43 -19.94 -9.00 -4.80
CA ALA A 43 -19.78 -9.75 -6.05
C ALA A 43 -18.39 -10.41 -6.17
N ALA A 44 -17.32 -9.68 -5.82
CA ALA A 44 -15.95 -10.20 -5.88
C ALA A 44 -15.65 -11.31 -4.86
N PHE A 45 -16.39 -11.35 -3.75
CA PHE A 45 -16.27 -12.37 -2.71
C PHE A 45 -17.15 -13.59 -2.96
N SER A 46 -18.18 -13.46 -3.80
CA SER A 46 -19.08 -14.57 -4.14
C SER A 46 -18.31 -15.75 -4.73
N GLY A 47 -18.47 -16.94 -4.12
CA GLY A 47 -17.86 -18.18 -4.60
C GLY A 47 -16.36 -18.34 -4.33
N ARG A 48 -15.73 -17.42 -3.58
CA ARG A 48 -14.30 -17.48 -3.27
C ARG A 48 -14.02 -18.07 -1.88
N ALA A 49 -13.42 -19.26 -1.84
CA ALA A 49 -13.07 -19.93 -0.60
C ALA A 49 -11.93 -19.23 0.16
N ASP A 50 -11.01 -18.56 -0.55
CA ASP A 50 -9.81 -17.93 0.03
C ASP A 50 -10.10 -16.64 0.82
N VAL A 51 -11.31 -16.10 0.73
CA VAL A 51 -11.77 -14.91 1.49
C VAL A 51 -12.98 -15.20 2.38
N ALA A 52 -13.51 -16.43 2.36
CA ALA A 52 -14.73 -16.79 3.08
C ALA A 52 -14.61 -16.55 4.60
N ASP A 53 -13.48 -16.93 5.19
CA ASP A 53 -13.20 -16.74 6.62
C ASP A 53 -13.15 -15.26 7.02
N PHE A 54 -12.71 -14.39 6.11
CA PHE A 54 -12.65 -12.95 6.37
C PHE A 54 -14.05 -12.32 6.41
N VAL A 55 -14.97 -12.81 5.57
CA VAL A 55 -16.35 -12.28 5.45
C VAL A 55 -17.29 -12.89 6.49
N GLY A 56 -17.17 -14.20 6.70
CA GLY A 56 -18.05 -14.98 7.57
C GLY A 56 -17.65 -14.97 9.04
N ARG A 57 -16.59 -14.23 9.42
CA ARG A 57 -16.13 -14.15 10.81
C ARG A 57 -17.14 -13.41 11.67
N ASP A 58 -17.66 -14.10 12.69
CA ASP A 58 -18.28 -13.44 13.83
C ASP A 58 -17.18 -12.80 14.68
N THR A 59 -16.98 -11.50 14.49
CA THR A 59 -15.93 -10.72 15.15
C THR A 59 -16.49 -9.38 15.60
N ALA A 60 -15.90 -8.80 16.65
CA ALA A 60 -16.31 -7.50 17.17
C ALA A 60 -16.14 -6.36 16.13
N GLU A 61 -15.26 -6.54 15.14
CA GLU A 61 -14.97 -5.53 14.12
C GLU A 61 -15.09 -6.11 12.71
N PRO A 62 -16.31 -6.42 12.24
CA PRO A 62 -16.51 -7.03 10.94
C PRO A 62 -16.14 -6.05 9.82
N PHE A 63 -15.84 -6.61 8.64
CA PHE A 63 -15.63 -5.81 7.45
C PHE A 63 -16.89 -4.99 7.14
N ALA A 64 -16.70 -3.70 6.89
CA ALA A 64 -17.79 -2.78 6.57
C ALA A 64 -17.38 -1.81 5.46
N VAL A 65 -18.37 -1.40 4.67
CA VAL A 65 -18.28 -0.27 3.73
C VAL A 65 -19.24 0.79 4.23
N LEU A 66 -18.74 1.97 4.57
CA LEU A 66 -19.48 3.01 5.28
C LEU A 66 -19.30 4.38 4.61
N GLY A 67 -20.29 5.26 4.76
CA GLY A 67 -20.15 6.70 4.54
C GLY A 67 -19.32 7.36 5.66
N LEU A 68 -19.02 8.65 5.48
CA LEU A 68 -18.26 9.43 6.47
C LEU A 68 -18.99 9.53 7.81
N GLU A 69 -20.29 9.85 7.79
CA GLU A 69 -21.10 9.96 9.00
C GLU A 69 -21.22 8.63 9.76
N GLU A 70 -21.47 7.54 9.04
CA GLU A 70 -21.57 6.19 9.63
C GLU A 70 -20.24 5.75 10.26
N SER A 71 -19.11 6.23 9.75
CA SER A 71 -17.78 5.85 10.23
C SER A 71 -17.37 6.51 11.55
N VAL A 72 -18.14 7.48 12.07
CA VAL A 72 -17.73 8.30 13.22
C VAL A 72 -17.44 7.49 14.49
N ALA A 73 -18.26 6.48 14.76
CA ALA A 73 -18.13 5.61 15.93
C ALA A 73 -17.27 4.36 15.66
N GLU A 74 -16.84 4.17 14.41
CA GLU A 74 -16.11 2.99 14.00
C GLU A 74 -14.61 3.25 13.96
N SER A 75 -13.82 2.21 14.21
CA SER A 75 -12.40 2.20 13.89
C SER A 75 -11.99 0.81 13.46
N ARG A 76 -10.97 0.74 12.62
CA ARG A 76 -10.41 -0.53 12.15
C ARG A 76 -8.89 -0.43 12.12
N ASP A 77 -8.24 -1.58 12.09
CA ASP A 77 -6.79 -1.62 11.93
C ASP A 77 -6.37 -0.95 10.61
N ARG A 78 -7.12 -1.23 9.54
CA ARG A 78 -6.92 -0.61 8.23
C ARG A 78 -8.18 0.05 7.70
N VAL A 79 -7.98 1.16 7.00
CA VAL A 79 -9.06 1.88 6.32
C VAL A 79 -8.66 2.12 4.87
N VAL A 80 -9.55 1.78 3.94
CA VAL A 80 -9.49 2.28 2.57
C VAL A 80 -10.44 3.45 2.48
N PHE A 81 -9.91 4.66 2.29
CA PHE A 81 -10.73 5.84 2.04
C PHE A 81 -10.90 6.03 0.54
N SER A 82 -12.13 5.92 0.03
CA SER A 82 -12.46 6.09 -1.38
C SER A 82 -13.25 7.38 -1.57
N LEU A 83 -12.69 8.33 -2.32
CA LEU A 83 -13.34 9.63 -2.56
C LEU A 83 -14.72 9.47 -3.23
N GLY A 84 -14.83 8.66 -4.27
CA GLY A 84 -16.09 8.34 -4.95
C GLY A 84 -16.56 9.38 -5.97
N PHE A 85 -15.77 10.41 -6.23
CA PHE A 85 -16.05 11.44 -7.22
C PHE A 85 -15.09 11.33 -8.41
N GLY A 86 -15.55 11.74 -9.58
CA GLY A 86 -14.77 11.75 -10.82
C GLY A 86 -14.87 13.08 -11.55
N LEU A 87 -14.17 13.17 -12.67
CA LEU A 87 -14.26 14.31 -13.56
C LEU A 87 -15.59 14.30 -14.33
N THR A 88 -16.14 15.48 -14.59
CA THR A 88 -17.27 15.67 -15.51
C THR A 88 -16.88 15.29 -16.94
N LYS A 89 -17.87 15.16 -17.83
CA LYS A 89 -17.65 14.91 -19.28
C LYS A 89 -16.71 15.93 -19.97
N HIS A 90 -16.54 17.11 -19.37
CA HIS A 90 -15.66 18.17 -19.84
C HIS A 90 -14.29 18.15 -19.14
N GLY A 91 -13.94 17.09 -18.42
CA GLY A 91 -12.66 16.94 -17.72
C GLY A 91 -12.53 17.78 -16.44
N ARG A 92 -13.60 18.44 -15.99
CA ARG A 92 -13.57 19.32 -14.80
C ARG A 92 -13.91 18.55 -13.53
N VAL A 93 -13.22 18.87 -12.44
CA VAL A 93 -13.55 18.41 -11.09
C VAL A 93 -14.89 19.04 -10.64
N LEU A 94 -15.73 18.23 -9.99
CA LEU A 94 -16.95 18.70 -9.33
C LEU A 94 -16.58 19.63 -8.17
N SER A 95 -17.34 20.71 -7.97
CA SER A 95 -17.17 21.62 -6.84
C SER A 95 -17.72 21.08 -5.51
N ASP A 96 -18.35 19.91 -5.56
CA ASP A 96 -19.04 19.31 -4.43
C ASP A 96 -18.61 17.83 -4.30
N PHE A 97 -18.02 17.49 -3.16
CA PHE A 97 -17.64 16.14 -2.76
C PHE A 97 -18.56 15.60 -1.65
N GLY A 98 -19.84 15.96 -1.71
CA GLY A 98 -20.86 15.49 -0.78
C GLY A 98 -20.56 15.97 0.64
N ASP A 99 -20.54 15.04 1.59
CA ASP A 99 -20.35 15.30 3.01
C ASP A 99 -19.09 16.13 3.30
N LEU A 100 -18.05 16.03 2.45
CA LEU A 100 -16.80 16.79 2.60
C LEU A 100 -16.91 18.26 2.20
N SER A 101 -17.87 18.62 1.35
CA SER A 101 -18.06 20.01 0.89
C SER A 101 -19.06 20.78 1.75
N GLY A 102 -19.82 20.11 2.62
CA GLY A 102 -20.74 20.73 3.56
C GLY A 102 -20.05 21.42 4.74
N ASP A 103 -20.86 22.05 5.60
CA ASP A 103 -20.40 22.82 6.76
C ASP A 103 -19.58 21.97 7.74
N ASP A 104 -20.01 20.72 7.96
CA ASP A 104 -19.34 19.75 8.82
C ASP A 104 -18.17 19.01 8.11
N GLY A 105 -17.88 19.36 6.85
CA GLY A 105 -16.93 18.64 6.00
C GLY A 105 -15.51 18.59 6.55
N GLU A 106 -15.01 19.66 7.18
CA GLU A 106 -13.71 19.64 7.87
C GLU A 106 -13.70 18.63 9.03
N ARG A 107 -14.77 18.59 9.83
CA ARG A 107 -14.91 17.67 10.96
C ARG A 107 -14.95 16.24 10.45
N LEU A 108 -15.79 15.96 9.44
CA LEU A 108 -15.91 14.65 8.83
C LEU A 108 -14.60 14.19 8.18
N LEU A 109 -13.85 15.08 7.53
CA LEU A 109 -12.51 14.76 7.04
C LEU A 109 -11.59 14.33 8.17
N ARG A 110 -11.51 15.09 9.27
CA ARG A 110 -10.64 14.75 10.42
C ARG A 110 -11.04 13.41 11.04
N VAL A 111 -12.33 13.16 11.18
CA VAL A 111 -12.84 11.87 11.64
C VAL A 111 -12.41 10.78 10.68
N GLY A 112 -12.71 10.91 9.38
CA GLY A 112 -12.34 9.94 8.33
C GLY A 112 -10.85 9.61 8.33
N MET A 113 -9.98 10.62 8.42
CA MET A 113 -8.51 10.47 8.44
C MET A 113 -7.96 9.81 9.72
N THR A 114 -8.75 9.68 10.78
CA THR A 114 -8.35 9.08 12.07
C THR A 114 -8.97 7.71 12.34
N ARG A 115 -9.74 7.16 11.39
CA ARG A 115 -10.42 5.86 11.58
C ARG A 115 -9.47 4.65 11.54
N ALA A 116 -8.27 4.82 10.99
CA ALA A 116 -7.27 3.76 10.86
C ALA A 116 -6.32 3.73 12.07
N ARG A 117 -6.25 2.59 12.77
CA ARG A 117 -5.28 2.40 13.86
C ARG A 117 -3.87 2.08 13.39
N ARG A 118 -3.72 1.43 12.22
CA ARG A 118 -2.43 1.04 11.64
C ARG A 118 -2.17 1.67 10.29
N SER A 119 -3.12 1.63 9.36
CA SER A 119 -2.85 2.08 7.99
C SER A 119 -4.08 2.60 7.27
N MET A 120 -3.91 3.69 6.55
CA MET A 120 -4.91 4.25 5.66
C MET A 120 -4.40 4.27 4.22
N VAL A 121 -5.21 3.77 3.30
CA VAL A 121 -5.00 3.89 1.86
C VAL A 121 -6.07 4.80 1.28
N ILE A 122 -5.67 5.87 0.61
CA ILE A 122 -6.61 6.77 -0.06
C ILE A 122 -6.66 6.42 -1.54
N VAL A 123 -7.85 6.17 -2.07
CA VAL A 123 -8.12 5.91 -3.48
C VAL A 123 -8.95 7.06 -4.02
N SER A 124 -8.48 7.68 -5.11
CA SER A 124 -9.15 8.79 -5.77
C SER A 124 -8.99 8.67 -7.27
N SER A 125 -10.08 8.85 -8.02
CA SER A 125 -10.03 9.01 -9.48
C SER A 125 -9.67 10.43 -9.93
N ILE A 126 -9.50 11.37 -8.99
CA ILE A 126 -9.14 12.77 -9.24
C ILE A 126 -7.73 13.03 -8.72
N ARG A 127 -6.87 13.60 -9.57
CA ARG A 127 -5.53 14.04 -9.17
C ARG A 127 -5.57 15.38 -8.45
N PRO A 128 -4.71 15.63 -7.45
CA PRO A 128 -4.58 16.94 -6.80
C PRO A 128 -4.34 18.09 -7.78
N SER A 129 -3.59 17.83 -8.85
CA SER A 129 -3.27 18.81 -9.89
C SER A 129 -4.44 19.16 -10.82
N ALA A 130 -5.54 18.41 -10.78
CA ALA A 130 -6.74 18.68 -11.58
C ALA A 130 -7.68 19.70 -10.92
N PHE A 131 -7.31 20.18 -9.73
CA PHE A 131 -8.08 21.13 -8.94
C PHE A 131 -7.58 22.56 -9.17
N ASP A 132 -8.51 23.48 -9.45
CA ASP A 132 -8.25 24.92 -9.44
C ASP A 132 -8.54 25.48 -8.04
N GLU A 133 -7.56 26.20 -7.48
CA GLU A 133 -7.66 26.79 -6.15
C GLU A 133 -8.91 27.70 -6.02
N GLY A 134 -9.68 27.51 -4.94
CA GLY A 134 -10.92 28.26 -4.68
C GLY A 134 -12.23 27.62 -5.17
N ARG A 135 -12.20 26.49 -5.89
CA ARG A 135 -13.44 25.80 -6.36
C ARG A 135 -14.05 24.79 -5.39
N LEU A 136 -13.30 24.35 -4.38
CA LEU A 136 -13.75 23.44 -3.33
C LEU A 136 -13.72 24.19 -2.00
N ALA A 137 -14.66 23.86 -1.12
CA ALA A 137 -14.75 24.43 0.22
C ALA A 137 -14.48 23.34 1.28
N SER A 138 -14.32 23.79 2.54
CA SER A 138 -14.34 22.91 3.73
C SER A 138 -13.36 21.73 3.64
N GLY A 139 -13.80 20.54 4.06
CA GLY A 139 -13.02 19.30 4.03
C GLY A 139 -12.58 18.88 2.63
N ALA A 140 -13.37 19.14 1.60
CA ALA A 140 -13.02 18.78 0.23
C ALA A 140 -11.73 19.48 -0.24
N SER A 141 -11.62 20.79 0.01
CA SER A 141 -10.41 21.56 -0.30
C SER A 141 -9.21 21.04 0.50
N ARG A 142 -9.38 20.84 1.81
CA ARG A 142 -8.32 20.35 2.70
C ARG A 142 -7.82 18.96 2.33
N LEU A 143 -8.70 18.06 1.90
CA LEU A 143 -8.33 16.74 1.38
C LEU A 143 -7.43 16.87 0.15
N MET A 144 -7.79 17.72 -0.81
CA MET A 144 -6.98 17.93 -2.02
C MET A 144 -5.61 18.52 -1.71
N THR A 145 -5.52 19.45 -0.76
CA THR A 145 -4.24 19.95 -0.25
C THR A 145 -3.37 18.85 0.36
N ILE A 146 -3.96 17.98 1.20
CA ILE A 146 -3.25 16.83 1.78
C ILE A 146 -2.72 15.90 0.68
N LEU A 147 -3.58 15.54 -0.29
CA LEU A 147 -3.19 14.69 -1.40
C LEU A 147 -2.13 15.34 -2.28
N GLY A 148 -2.19 16.65 -2.49
CA GLY A 148 -1.17 17.43 -3.20
C GLY A 148 0.19 17.37 -2.52
N GLY A 149 0.22 17.55 -1.19
CA GLY A 149 1.45 17.42 -0.40
C GLY A 149 2.01 16.00 -0.36
N ILE A 150 1.16 14.96 -0.40
CA ILE A 150 1.61 13.56 -0.54
C ILE A 150 2.19 13.31 -1.94
N ALA A 151 1.52 13.78 -2.99
CA ALA A 151 1.98 13.61 -4.37
C ALA A 151 3.25 14.42 -4.69
N ALA A 152 3.49 15.53 -3.99
CA ALA A 152 4.75 16.28 -4.08
C ALA A 152 5.92 15.47 -3.49
N ARG A 153 5.74 14.87 -2.31
CA ARG A 153 6.76 14.01 -1.67
C ARG A 153 7.07 12.74 -2.47
N GLY A 154 6.08 12.18 -3.16
CA GLY A 154 6.32 11.06 -4.09
C GLY A 154 7.24 11.42 -5.28
N ARG A 155 7.36 12.71 -5.63
CA ARG A 155 8.28 13.20 -6.68
C ARG A 155 9.70 13.45 -6.16
N GLU A 156 9.91 13.50 -4.84
CA GLU A 156 11.26 13.52 -4.23
C GLU A 156 11.97 12.16 -4.31
N ALA A 157 11.33 11.09 -4.80
CA ALA A 157 11.96 9.83 -5.19
C ALA A 157 13.06 9.97 -6.29
N ARG A 158 13.37 11.20 -6.71
CA ARG A 158 14.52 11.59 -7.53
C ARG A 158 15.86 11.54 -6.76
N LEU A 159 15.85 11.10 -5.50
CA LEU A 159 17.03 10.91 -4.65
C LEU A 159 17.68 9.53 -4.80
N GLU A 160 17.14 8.62 -5.63
CA GLU A 160 17.79 7.32 -5.89
C GLU A 160 19.24 7.51 -6.38
N ASP A 161 19.50 8.52 -7.21
CA ASP A 161 20.86 8.85 -7.68
C ASP A 161 21.83 9.27 -6.54
N LEU A 162 21.30 9.66 -5.36
CA LEU A 162 22.08 10.01 -4.18
C LEU A 162 22.24 8.84 -3.18
N ALA A 163 21.57 7.71 -3.43
CA ALA A 163 21.70 6.54 -2.57
C ALA A 163 23.11 5.93 -2.68
N ASP A 164 23.56 5.27 -1.63
CA ASP A 164 24.88 4.65 -1.64
C ASP A 164 24.96 3.46 -2.62
N PRO A 165 26.17 3.11 -3.09
CA PRO A 165 26.33 2.04 -4.08
C PRO A 165 25.84 0.66 -3.65
N LEU A 166 25.85 0.34 -2.34
CA LEU A 166 25.38 -0.96 -1.84
C LEU A 166 23.85 -1.02 -1.91
N THR A 167 23.18 0.06 -1.50
CA THR A 167 21.72 0.21 -1.64
C THR A 167 21.28 0.07 -3.10
N LEU A 168 21.95 0.76 -4.02
CA LEU A 168 21.66 0.67 -5.46
C LEU A 168 21.93 -0.74 -6.02
N SER A 169 22.98 -1.41 -5.54
CA SER A 169 23.29 -2.79 -5.93
C SER A 169 22.17 -3.75 -5.49
N LEU A 170 21.71 -3.66 -4.24
CA LEU A 170 20.61 -4.48 -3.74
C LEU A 170 19.31 -4.20 -4.49
N ALA A 171 18.98 -2.92 -4.71
CA ALA A 171 17.80 -2.52 -5.47
C ALA A 171 17.80 -3.13 -6.88
N ARG A 172 18.95 -3.13 -7.56
CA ARG A 172 19.10 -3.75 -8.89
C ARG A 172 18.82 -5.26 -8.86
N HIS A 173 19.39 -5.99 -7.90
CA HIS A 173 19.18 -7.44 -7.78
C HIS A 173 17.73 -7.78 -7.43
N LEU A 174 17.11 -7.03 -6.53
CA LEU A 174 15.68 -7.20 -6.20
C LEU A 174 14.77 -6.96 -7.42
N ARG A 175 15.04 -5.90 -8.19
CA ARG A 175 14.29 -5.60 -9.42
C ARG A 175 14.46 -6.70 -10.47
N ALA A 176 15.66 -7.28 -10.59
CA ALA A 176 15.90 -8.43 -11.48
C ALA A 176 15.03 -9.64 -11.11
N ARG A 177 14.67 -9.78 -9.83
CA ARG A 177 13.76 -10.82 -9.32
C ARG A 177 12.27 -10.44 -9.44
N GLY A 178 11.94 -9.36 -10.14
CA GLY A 178 10.56 -8.89 -10.32
C GLY A 178 9.94 -8.22 -9.09
N VAL A 179 10.76 -7.81 -8.12
CA VAL A 179 10.32 -7.06 -6.94
C VAL A 179 10.25 -5.57 -7.28
N ALA A 180 9.15 -4.91 -6.94
CA ALA A 180 9.06 -3.45 -7.03
C ALA A 180 9.87 -2.83 -5.88
N VAL A 181 10.82 -1.97 -6.21
CA VAL A 181 11.74 -1.36 -5.23
C VAL A 181 11.70 0.14 -5.32
N ASP A 182 11.41 0.77 -4.18
CA ASP A 182 11.61 2.20 -3.94
C ASP A 182 12.88 2.37 -3.10
N VAL A 183 13.82 3.17 -3.61
CA VAL A 183 15.03 3.57 -2.89
C VAL A 183 14.76 4.92 -2.23
N ASP A 184 15.25 5.10 -1.00
CA ASP A 184 15.04 6.29 -0.18
C ASP A 184 13.55 6.69 -0.08
N TYR A 185 12.71 5.70 0.25
CA TYR A 185 11.27 5.86 0.24
C TYR A 185 10.85 6.95 1.25
N ARG A 186 10.34 8.06 0.70
CA ARG A 186 9.94 9.28 1.42
C ARG A 186 11.06 9.93 2.23
N GLY A 187 12.33 9.73 1.87
CA GLY A 187 13.47 10.31 2.59
C GLY A 187 13.68 9.68 3.98
N GLN A 188 13.14 8.49 4.22
CA GLN A 188 13.11 7.87 5.56
C GLN A 188 13.53 6.41 5.57
N LEU A 189 13.26 5.65 4.50
CA LEU A 189 13.50 4.22 4.45
C LEU A 189 14.45 3.89 3.28
N PRO A 190 15.65 3.34 3.54
CA PRO A 190 16.67 3.12 2.50
C PRO A 190 16.18 2.28 1.33
N ILE A 191 15.58 1.11 1.62
CA ILE A 191 14.97 0.23 0.63
C ILE A 191 13.59 -0.21 1.09
N VAL A 192 12.60 0.03 0.24
CA VAL A 192 11.27 -0.56 0.33
C VAL A 192 11.08 -1.52 -0.82
N ALA A 193 10.89 -2.80 -0.49
CA ALA A 193 10.69 -3.89 -1.45
C ALA A 193 9.24 -4.41 -1.37
N GLN A 194 8.57 -4.52 -2.51
CA GLN A 194 7.15 -4.83 -2.60
C GLN A 194 6.86 -5.93 -3.63
N TYR A 195 6.03 -6.90 -3.25
CA TYR A 195 5.55 -7.95 -4.14
C TYR A 195 4.17 -8.45 -3.70
N LYS A 196 3.20 -8.45 -4.63
CA LYS A 196 1.81 -8.97 -4.44
C LYS A 196 1.15 -8.57 -3.10
N GLY A 197 1.25 -7.29 -2.71
CA GLY A 197 0.61 -6.76 -1.48
C GLY A 197 1.40 -6.98 -0.19
N LYS A 198 2.57 -7.64 -0.26
CA LYS A 198 3.56 -7.69 0.81
C LYS A 198 4.60 -6.59 0.60
N ALA A 199 4.99 -5.95 1.69
CA ALA A 199 6.02 -4.92 1.71
C ALA A 199 7.03 -5.21 2.81
N MET A 200 8.29 -4.92 2.51
CA MET A 200 9.42 -5.07 3.41
C MET A 200 10.28 -3.82 3.36
N VAL A 201 10.80 -3.43 4.53
CA VAL A 201 11.89 -2.48 4.66
C VAL A 201 13.19 -3.26 4.86
N ALA A 202 14.21 -2.97 4.06
CA ALA A 202 15.57 -3.44 4.25
C ALA A 202 16.46 -2.25 4.63
N GLU A 203 17.09 -2.35 5.80
CA GLU A 203 18.05 -1.35 6.30
C GLU A 203 19.41 -2.01 6.50
N SER A 204 20.46 -1.36 5.99
CA SER A 204 21.83 -1.75 6.30
C SER A 204 22.27 -1.21 7.65
N ASP A 205 23.31 -1.81 8.24
CA ASP A 205 24.00 -1.23 9.39
C ASP A 205 24.68 0.12 9.08
N ALA A 206 25.04 0.39 7.82
CA ALA A 206 25.53 1.70 7.39
C ALA A 206 24.44 2.79 7.43
N ASP A 207 23.21 2.47 7.02
CA ASP A 207 22.07 3.40 7.02
C ASP A 207 21.71 3.89 8.42
N THR A 208 21.98 3.06 9.43
CA THR A 208 21.56 3.29 10.81
C THR A 208 22.73 3.68 11.72
N ALA A 209 23.89 4.03 11.15
CA ALA A 209 25.11 4.31 11.89
C ALA A 209 25.00 5.49 12.90
N HIS A 210 24.06 6.41 12.65
CA HIS A 210 23.84 7.60 13.49
C HIS A 210 22.71 7.41 14.51
N ASP A 211 22.00 6.28 14.45
CA ASP A 211 20.88 5.98 15.33
C ASP A 211 21.35 5.23 16.60
N THR A 212 20.59 5.37 17.68
CA THR A 212 20.85 4.58 18.90
C THR A 212 20.47 3.12 18.69
N LEU A 213 21.16 2.20 19.37
CA LEU A 213 20.79 0.76 19.33
C LEU A 213 19.32 0.51 19.74
N ARG A 214 18.77 1.33 20.64
CA ARG A 214 17.35 1.26 21.03
C ARG A 214 16.43 1.59 19.86
N GLU A 215 16.80 2.59 19.07
CA GLU A 215 16.05 2.99 17.88
C GLU A 215 16.13 1.90 16.81
N THR A 216 17.34 1.53 16.41
CA THR A 216 17.61 0.58 15.30
C THR A 216 17.14 -0.84 15.60
N LEU A 217 17.38 -1.36 16.81
CA LEU A 217 17.10 -2.77 17.11
C LEU A 217 15.71 -3.01 17.68
N ARG A 218 15.03 -1.97 18.20
CA ARG A 218 13.76 -2.15 18.91
C ARG A 218 12.65 -1.25 18.41
N LEU A 219 12.79 0.08 18.53
CA LEU A 219 11.67 1.00 18.31
C LEU A 219 11.24 1.04 16.84
N ARG A 220 12.16 1.30 15.91
CA ARG A 220 11.85 1.37 14.48
C ARG A 220 11.31 0.04 13.94
N PRO A 221 11.94 -1.12 14.20
CA PRO A 221 11.37 -2.42 13.80
C PRO A 221 10.00 -2.69 14.39
N GLN A 222 9.74 -2.33 15.66
CA GLN A 222 8.44 -2.53 16.30
C GLN A 222 7.35 -1.66 15.65
N VAL A 223 7.66 -0.40 15.36
CA VAL A 223 6.71 0.51 14.69
C VAL A 223 6.38 0.00 13.29
N LEU A 224 7.39 -0.32 12.48
CA LEU A 224 7.18 -0.83 11.12
C LEU A 224 6.37 -2.12 11.11
N ARG A 225 6.71 -3.09 11.99
CA ARG A 225 5.94 -4.35 12.13
C ARG A 225 4.51 -4.10 12.59
N ARG A 226 4.28 -3.18 13.53
CA ARG A 226 2.93 -2.79 13.96
C ARG A 226 2.11 -2.18 12.82
N LEU A 227 2.75 -1.49 11.88
CA LEU A 227 2.10 -0.95 10.68
C LEU A 227 1.90 -2.02 9.58
N GLY A 228 2.38 -3.26 9.81
CA GLY A 228 2.27 -4.41 8.92
C GLY A 228 3.35 -4.47 7.82
N TRP A 229 4.48 -3.80 8.06
CA TRP A 229 5.68 -3.92 7.24
C TRP A 229 6.56 -5.05 7.78
N HIS A 230 7.14 -5.84 6.88
CA HIS A 230 8.26 -6.69 7.26
C HIS A 230 9.50 -5.81 7.41
N TYR A 231 10.36 -6.17 8.36
CA TYR A 231 11.60 -5.44 8.62
C TYR A 231 12.75 -6.44 8.64
N ILE A 232 13.76 -6.21 7.81
CA ILE A 232 15.01 -6.94 7.82
C ILE A 232 16.17 -5.98 7.96
N ARG A 233 17.10 -6.34 8.82
CA ARG A 233 18.41 -5.70 8.88
C ARG A 233 19.38 -6.52 8.04
N VAL A 234 20.17 -5.83 7.23
CA VAL A 234 21.21 -6.44 6.40
C VAL A 234 22.57 -5.89 6.85
N HIS A 235 23.60 -6.72 6.85
CA HIS A 235 24.95 -6.23 7.07
C HIS A 235 25.50 -5.64 5.77
N ALA A 236 26.12 -4.47 5.82
CA ALA A 236 26.77 -3.85 4.67
C ALA A 236 27.84 -4.78 4.07
N PHE A 237 28.49 -5.59 4.90
CA PHE A 237 29.43 -6.61 4.45
C PHE A 237 28.77 -7.69 3.57
N ASP A 238 27.56 -8.15 3.92
CA ASP A 238 26.82 -9.12 3.11
C ASP A 238 26.40 -8.49 1.78
N LEU A 239 25.98 -7.22 1.80
CA LEU A 239 25.63 -6.46 0.59
C LEU A 239 26.82 -6.26 -0.34
N TYR A 240 28.02 -6.09 0.22
CA TYR A 240 29.25 -5.96 -0.54
C TYR A 240 29.69 -7.31 -1.12
N SER A 241 29.61 -8.39 -0.35
CA SER A 241 30.15 -9.69 -0.71
C SER A 241 29.22 -10.51 -1.60
N ASP A 242 27.91 -10.50 -1.31
CA ASP A 242 26.90 -11.28 -2.03
C ASP A 242 25.53 -10.54 -2.05
N PRO A 243 25.41 -9.44 -2.83
CA PRO A 243 24.15 -8.72 -2.95
C PRO A 243 23.05 -9.56 -3.60
N ALA A 244 23.40 -10.52 -4.46
CA ALA A 244 22.45 -11.41 -5.11
C ALA A 244 21.79 -12.37 -4.11
N GLY A 245 22.57 -13.03 -3.25
CA GLY A 245 22.02 -13.90 -2.21
C GLY A 245 21.23 -13.14 -1.15
N VAL A 246 21.61 -11.89 -0.82
CA VAL A 246 20.75 -11.02 0.02
C VAL A 246 19.41 -10.77 -0.65
N ALA A 247 19.42 -10.38 -1.93
CA ALA A 247 18.19 -10.12 -2.69
C ALA A 247 17.31 -11.36 -2.78
N GLU A 248 17.90 -12.55 -2.96
CA GLU A 248 17.18 -13.83 -2.97
C GLU A 248 16.48 -14.11 -1.64
N ARG A 249 17.16 -13.90 -0.51
CA ARG A 249 16.53 -14.05 0.82
C ARG A 249 15.36 -13.09 1.01
N ILE A 250 15.50 -11.83 0.62
CA ILE A 250 14.42 -10.84 0.69
C ILE A 250 13.25 -11.24 -0.21
N ALA A 251 13.53 -11.65 -1.46
CA ALA A 251 12.53 -12.10 -2.42
C ALA A 251 11.76 -13.32 -1.91
N ALA A 252 12.45 -14.28 -1.28
CA ALA A 252 11.83 -15.45 -0.66
C ALA A 252 10.87 -15.06 0.47
N ILE A 253 11.25 -14.13 1.36
CA ILE A 253 10.36 -13.64 2.42
C ILE A 253 9.13 -12.92 1.84
N LEU A 254 9.31 -12.17 0.76
CA LEU A 254 8.21 -11.54 0.02
C LEU A 254 7.33 -12.55 -0.75
N GLY A 255 7.72 -13.82 -0.82
CA GLY A 255 6.98 -14.88 -1.53
C GLY A 255 7.15 -14.83 -3.04
N VAL A 256 8.25 -14.27 -3.52
CA VAL A 256 8.65 -14.38 -4.92
C VAL A 256 9.05 -15.83 -5.18
N PRO A 257 8.51 -16.51 -6.19
CA PRO A 257 8.92 -17.87 -6.52
C PRO A 257 10.43 -17.90 -6.83
N PRO A 258 11.16 -18.96 -6.43
CA PRO A 258 12.53 -19.13 -6.87
C PRO A 258 12.55 -19.05 -8.40
N GLU A 259 13.60 -18.46 -8.96
CA GLU A 259 13.83 -18.62 -10.40
C GLU A 259 13.84 -20.13 -10.65
N GLY A 260 12.87 -20.60 -11.45
CA GLY A 260 12.94 -21.96 -11.95
C GLY A 260 14.27 -22.04 -12.65
N GLY A 261 15.23 -22.77 -12.05
CA GLY A 261 16.53 -22.95 -12.65
C GLY A 261 16.30 -23.30 -14.10
N ALA A 262 16.94 -22.57 -15.02
CA ALA A 262 17.06 -23.06 -16.37
C ALA A 262 17.58 -24.48 -16.22
N VAL A 263 16.71 -25.46 -16.49
CA VAL A 263 17.09 -26.85 -16.49
C VAL A 263 17.96 -26.99 -17.73
N ASP A 264 19.25 -26.72 -17.56
CA ASP A 264 20.29 -26.89 -18.58
C ASP A 264 20.61 -28.38 -18.82
N THR A 265 19.68 -29.28 -18.48
CA THR A 265 19.73 -30.64 -19.01
C THR A 265 19.06 -30.62 -20.37
N VAL A 266 19.86 -30.35 -21.39
CA VAL A 266 19.58 -30.81 -22.75
C VAL A 266 19.25 -32.30 -22.63
N THR A 267 17.99 -32.64 -22.82
CA THR A 267 17.56 -34.05 -22.86
C THR A 267 18.10 -34.60 -24.17
N GLN A 268 19.31 -35.19 -24.15
CA GLN A 268 19.83 -35.93 -25.28
C GLN A 268 19.20 -37.34 -25.29
N PRO A 269 18.87 -37.89 -26.47
CA PRO A 269 18.44 -39.27 -26.58
C PRO A 269 19.53 -40.22 -26.04
N ILE A 270 19.11 -41.28 -25.35
CA ILE A 270 20.00 -42.38 -24.97
C ILE A 270 20.33 -43.13 -26.26
N ASP A 271 21.61 -43.18 -26.63
CA ASP A 271 22.07 -44.07 -27.70
C ASP A 271 21.88 -45.52 -27.26
N VAL A 272 20.90 -46.17 -27.86
CA VAL A 272 20.70 -47.60 -27.72
C VAL A 272 21.69 -48.26 -28.68
N LEU A 273 22.70 -48.92 -28.13
CA LEU A 273 23.59 -49.78 -28.90
C LEU A 273 22.80 -51.03 -29.33
N ASP A 274 22.76 -51.28 -30.64
CA ASP A 274 22.21 -52.49 -31.27
C ASP A 274 22.93 -53.78 -30.83
#